data_AF-A0AAW2WS24-F1
#
_entry.id   AF-A0AAW2WS24-F1
#
_cell.length_a   1.000
_cell.length_b   1.000
_cell.length_c   1.000
_cell.angle_alpha   90.00
_cell.angle_beta   90.00
_cell.angle_gamma   90.00
#
_symmetry.space_group_name_H-M   'P 1'
#
loop_
_entity.id
_entity.type
_entity.pdbx_description
1 polymer ?
#
loop_
_entity_poly.entity_id
_entity_poly.type
_entity_poly.pdbx_seq_one_letter_code
_entity_poly.pdbx_strand_id
1 'polypeptide(L)'
;MKSILNWKFLSILFGVVEILVFDSDHLYANAIFGYFCSGKEGEFGQEDDYLLSNPYHLLGVFSSQVFLESPREKIWKRKHSPIYEMEKHCNIEIAAQISRASSGKNDGDQDKYYLEGLMESPSVDDDVDCFSPMFLNATSVNTEVYYNKAVNYTLMVTFISFLQVLLLIRQMEHSNTQSGAAKVSLLMIGHQAIMDAYFCLLHLTAGILVESLFNAFATAAFFKFVVFSIFEMRYLLAIWKANRPSMNNGENWEAMRRELSALYSRFYGILLGGILVMYEFHKFLRYIILLLYSFWIPQIVTNVVRDSRKPLHPHYILGMTITRIAIPLYAFGCPHNFMRIEPDRSWCICLALFTGLQASILLLQHYFGARWFIPRQILPEKYSYYRRFHQGSNHAIDCVICMTTIELGQRSNDCMVTPCDHFFHSGCLQRWMDIKMECPTCRRPLPPS
;
A
#
# COMPACT_ATOMS: atom_id res chain seq x y z
N MET A 1 -18.90 2.50 -23.09
CA MET A 1 -18.22 3.63 -22.40
C MET A 1 -17.70 3.33 -20.97
N LYS A 2 -17.51 2.06 -20.54
CA LYS A 2 -17.09 1.73 -19.15
C LYS A 2 -15.71 1.06 -19.00
N SER A 3 -14.97 0.83 -20.09
CA SER A 3 -13.73 0.02 -20.03
C SER A 3 -12.44 0.84 -20.12
N ILE A 4 -12.39 1.91 -20.92
CA ILE A 4 -11.12 2.61 -21.23
C ILE A 4 -10.61 3.48 -20.06
N LEU A 5 -11.50 4.01 -19.21
CA LEU A 5 -11.09 4.83 -18.06
C LEU A 5 -10.51 3.99 -16.90
N ASN A 6 -10.85 2.70 -16.82
CA ASN A 6 -10.33 1.79 -15.78
C ASN A 6 -8.90 1.31 -16.06
N TRP A 7 -8.49 1.25 -17.33
CA TRP A 7 -7.19 0.70 -17.71
C TRP A 7 -6.02 1.64 -17.41
N LYS A 8 -6.20 2.95 -17.64
CA LYS A 8 -5.23 3.97 -17.20
C LYS A 8 -5.11 4.02 -15.68
N PHE A 9 -6.22 3.96 -14.94
CA PHE A 9 -6.24 4.01 -13.47
C PHE A 9 -5.40 2.87 -12.84
N LEU A 10 -5.47 1.66 -13.41
CA LEU A 10 -4.72 0.49 -12.94
C LEU A 10 -3.24 0.47 -13.36
N SER A 11 -2.92 0.90 -14.59
CA SER A 11 -1.54 1.02 -15.07
C SER A 11 -0.74 2.05 -14.24
N ILE A 12 -1.43 3.13 -13.86
CA ILE A 12 -0.94 4.25 -13.03
C ILE A 12 -0.73 3.86 -11.57
N LEU A 13 -1.60 3.03 -10.97
CA LEU A 13 -1.48 2.62 -9.56
C LEU A 13 -0.58 1.39 -9.34
N PHE A 14 -0.46 0.48 -10.31
CA PHE A 14 0.05 -0.89 -10.04
C PHE A 14 1.08 -1.44 -11.04
N GLY A 15 1.56 -0.66 -12.01
CA GLY A 15 2.64 -1.11 -12.89
C GLY A 15 2.28 -2.33 -13.76
N VAL A 16 0.99 -2.52 -14.03
CA VAL A 16 0.54 -3.50 -15.02
C VAL A 16 0.82 -2.90 -16.39
N VAL A 17 1.88 -3.41 -17.03
CA VAL A 17 2.12 -3.25 -18.47
C VAL A 17 0.85 -3.75 -19.19
N GLU A 18 0.35 -2.99 -20.17
CA GLU A 18 -0.69 -3.47 -21.08
C GLU A 18 -0.26 -4.81 -21.70
N ILE A 19 -0.77 -5.92 -21.18
CA ILE A 19 -0.66 -7.22 -21.83
C ILE A 19 -2.01 -7.44 -22.52
N LEU A 20 -2.06 -7.11 -23.81
CA LEU A 20 -3.09 -7.66 -24.70
C LEU A 20 -2.80 -9.16 -24.82
N VAL A 21 -3.52 -9.98 -24.05
CA VAL A 21 -3.50 -11.43 -24.18
C VAL A 21 -4.40 -11.78 -25.36
N PHE A 22 -3.81 -12.18 -26.47
CA PHE A 22 -4.53 -12.83 -27.56
C PHE A 22 -4.57 -14.33 -27.28
N ASP A 23 -5.79 -14.86 -27.12
CA ASP A 23 -6.02 -16.29 -26.94
C ASP A 23 -5.91 -17.01 -28.28
N SER A 24 -5.22 -18.15 -28.30
CA SER A 24 -4.77 -18.88 -29.50
C SER A 24 -5.88 -19.67 -30.17
N ASP A 25 -7.03 -19.87 -29.51
CA ASP A 25 -7.89 -20.99 -29.87
C ASP A 25 -9.13 -20.63 -30.72
N HIS A 26 -9.29 -19.37 -31.11
CA HIS A 26 -10.26 -18.99 -32.15
C HIS A 26 -9.74 -17.87 -33.04
N LEU A 27 -9.25 -18.28 -34.21
CA LEU A 27 -8.78 -17.44 -35.31
C LEU A 27 -9.96 -16.67 -35.94
N TYR A 28 -10.36 -15.54 -35.36
CA TYR A 28 -11.05 -14.43 -36.03
C TYR A 28 -10.66 -13.12 -35.35
N ALA A 29 -9.45 -12.64 -35.63
CA ALA A 29 -9.03 -11.31 -35.20
C ALA A 29 -9.50 -10.28 -36.24
N ASN A 30 -10.64 -9.62 -35.98
CA ASN A 30 -10.92 -8.32 -36.61
C ASN A 30 -9.98 -7.30 -35.96
N ALA A 31 -8.75 -7.20 -36.46
CA ALA A 31 -7.82 -6.14 -36.08
C ALA A 31 -8.29 -4.83 -36.72
N ILE A 32 -8.93 -3.95 -35.93
CA ILE A 32 -9.27 -2.61 -36.38
C ILE A 32 -8.18 -1.66 -35.88
N PHE A 33 -7.22 -1.36 -36.76
CA PHE A 33 -6.19 -0.36 -36.50
C PHE A 33 -6.78 1.06 -36.64
N GLY A 34 -6.56 1.90 -35.62
CA GLY A 34 -6.88 3.32 -35.69
C GLY A 34 -5.84 4.06 -36.54
N TYR A 35 -6.29 4.75 -37.58
CA TYR A 35 -5.45 5.57 -38.44
C TYR A 35 -4.92 6.80 -37.68
N PHE A 36 -3.60 7.02 -37.70
CA PHE A 36 -2.96 8.30 -37.41
C PHE A 36 -2.34 8.79 -38.73
N CYS A 37 -2.90 9.84 -39.34
CA CYS A 37 -2.22 10.54 -40.43
C CYS A 37 -1.20 11.52 -39.81
N SER A 38 0.08 11.29 -40.06
CA SER A 38 1.13 12.28 -39.84
C SER A 38 1.17 13.20 -41.06
N GLY A 39 0.68 14.43 -40.91
CA GLY A 39 0.80 15.47 -41.94
C GLY A 39 2.26 15.91 -42.07
N LYS A 40 2.79 15.89 -43.28
CA LYS A 40 4.07 16.54 -43.62
C LYS A 40 3.92 18.06 -43.54
N GLU A 41 4.95 18.72 -43.05
CA GLU A 41 5.08 20.18 -42.97
C GLU A 41 4.81 20.83 -44.33
N GLY A 42 3.76 21.66 -44.38
CA GLY A 42 3.45 22.58 -45.46
C GLY A 42 2.64 23.74 -44.89
N GLU A 43 3.15 24.96 -45.03
CA GLU A 43 2.52 26.20 -44.56
C GLU A 43 1.12 26.37 -45.16
N PHE A 44 0.07 26.48 -44.35
CA PHE A 44 -1.11 27.33 -44.61
C PHE A 44 -2.07 27.40 -43.40
N GLY A 45 -2.52 28.61 -43.04
CA GLY A 45 -3.85 28.89 -42.45
C GLY A 45 -4.03 28.79 -40.93
N GLN A 46 -4.05 29.93 -40.25
CA GLN A 46 -4.17 30.12 -38.79
C GLN A 46 -5.56 29.81 -38.18
N GLU A 47 -6.41 28.98 -38.81
CA GLU A 47 -7.78 28.68 -38.31
C GLU A 47 -8.06 27.19 -38.03
N ASP A 48 -7.21 26.24 -38.45
CA ASP A 48 -7.44 24.80 -38.27
C ASP A 48 -6.83 24.19 -36.99
N ASP A 49 -6.02 24.95 -36.25
CA ASP A 49 -5.32 24.47 -35.03
C ASP A 49 -6.23 24.24 -33.81
N TYR A 50 -7.49 24.68 -33.85
CA TYR A 50 -8.40 24.52 -32.71
C TYR A 50 -9.27 23.25 -32.76
N LEU A 51 -9.34 22.54 -33.89
CA LEU A 51 -10.12 21.30 -34.02
C LEU A 51 -9.32 20.03 -33.66
N LEU A 52 -8.00 20.13 -33.50
CA LEU A 52 -7.10 18.99 -33.27
C LEU A 52 -6.71 18.77 -31.81
N SER A 53 -7.52 19.22 -30.84
CA SER A 53 -7.18 19.09 -29.41
C SER A 53 -8.10 18.15 -28.61
N ASN A 54 -9.13 17.55 -29.23
CA ASN A 54 -10.13 16.80 -28.49
C ASN A 54 -10.25 15.31 -28.88
N PRO A 55 -9.55 14.39 -28.19
CA PRO A 55 -9.55 12.95 -28.50
C PRO A 55 -10.89 12.24 -28.22
N TYR A 56 -11.89 12.95 -27.67
CA TYR A 56 -13.20 12.38 -27.35
C TYR A 56 -14.13 12.21 -28.57
N HIS A 57 -13.82 12.84 -29.71
CA HIS A 57 -14.72 12.73 -30.89
C HIS A 57 -14.48 11.46 -31.74
N LEU A 58 -13.37 10.75 -31.53
CA LEU A 58 -13.02 9.51 -32.23
C LEU A 58 -13.47 8.22 -31.53
N LEU A 59 -13.95 8.33 -30.28
CA LEU A 59 -14.45 7.18 -29.51
C LEU A 59 -15.83 6.67 -29.95
N GLY A 60 -16.54 7.39 -30.82
CA GLY A 60 -17.84 6.98 -31.35
C GLY A 60 -17.79 5.86 -32.40
N VAL A 61 -16.60 5.58 -32.96
CA VAL A 61 -16.45 4.62 -34.07
C VAL A 61 -16.18 3.19 -33.58
N PHE A 62 -15.80 3.00 -32.30
CA PHE A 62 -15.32 1.72 -31.77
C PHE A 62 -16.16 1.14 -30.62
N SER A 63 -17.48 1.24 -30.73
CA SER A 63 -18.39 0.56 -29.82
C SER A 63 -19.21 -0.47 -30.59
N SER A 64 -18.73 -1.71 -30.63
CA SER A 64 -19.58 -2.89 -30.78
C SER A 64 -20.42 -3.06 -29.51
N GLN A 65 -21.31 -2.10 -29.26
CA GLN A 65 -22.46 -2.31 -28.38
C GLN A 65 -23.66 -2.48 -29.30
N VAL A 66 -24.34 -3.62 -29.15
CA VAL A 66 -25.66 -3.89 -29.70
C VAL A 66 -26.58 -2.73 -29.28
N PHE A 67 -26.75 -1.74 -30.15
CA PHE A 67 -27.71 -0.65 -29.99
C PHE A 67 -28.74 -0.75 -31.13
N LEU A 68 -29.97 -1.06 -30.73
CA LEU A 68 -31.18 -0.83 -31.51
C LEU A 68 -31.35 0.69 -31.67
N GLU A 69 -30.82 1.26 -32.75
CA GLU A 69 -31.07 2.66 -33.12
C GLU A 69 -31.45 2.78 -34.60
N SER A 70 -32.40 3.67 -34.87
CA SER A 70 -33.26 3.69 -36.07
C SER A 70 -32.53 4.01 -37.39
N PRO A 71 -32.93 3.43 -38.54
CA PRO A 71 -32.11 3.39 -39.77
C PRO A 71 -31.92 4.72 -40.52
N ARG A 72 -32.67 5.78 -40.21
CA ARG A 72 -32.77 6.97 -41.09
C ARG A 72 -31.66 8.01 -40.92
N GLU A 73 -31.04 8.13 -39.75
CA GLU A 73 -29.98 9.14 -39.53
C GLU A 73 -28.59 8.70 -40.02
N LYS A 74 -28.37 7.39 -40.19
CA LYS A 74 -27.08 6.81 -40.63
C LYS A 74 -26.72 7.14 -42.08
N ILE A 75 -27.72 7.37 -42.94
CA ILE A 75 -27.52 7.53 -44.40
C ILE A 75 -26.96 8.92 -44.74
N TRP A 76 -27.29 9.94 -43.94
CA TRP A 76 -26.94 11.33 -44.29
C TRP A 76 -25.54 11.73 -43.85
N LYS A 77 -25.09 11.29 -42.66
CA LYS A 77 -23.72 11.54 -42.16
C LYS A 77 -22.65 10.70 -42.86
N ARG A 78 -23.00 9.49 -43.36
CA ARG A 78 -22.07 8.61 -44.07
C ARG A 78 -21.74 9.09 -45.50
N LYS A 79 -22.61 9.90 -46.10
CA LYS A 79 -22.44 10.41 -47.47
C LYS A 79 -21.46 11.58 -47.60
N HIS A 80 -21.07 12.23 -46.50
CA HIS A 80 -20.25 13.45 -46.51
C HIS A 80 -18.94 13.32 -45.72
N SER A 81 -18.55 12.12 -45.31
CA SER A 81 -17.25 11.90 -44.67
C SER A 81 -16.19 11.55 -45.72
N PRO A 82 -14.98 12.16 -45.69
CA PRO A 82 -13.88 11.83 -46.62
C PRO A 82 -13.44 10.36 -46.58
N ILE A 83 -13.87 9.62 -45.54
CA ILE A 83 -13.66 8.18 -45.37
C ILE A 83 -14.46 7.34 -46.39
N TYR A 84 -15.62 7.82 -46.88
CA TYR A 84 -16.49 7.05 -47.78
C TYR A 84 -15.96 6.97 -49.22
N GLU A 85 -15.18 7.95 -49.67
CA GLU A 85 -14.50 7.88 -50.98
C GLU A 85 -13.23 7.03 -50.90
N MET A 86 -12.51 7.06 -49.78
CA MET A 86 -11.29 6.25 -49.58
C MET A 86 -11.59 4.74 -49.54
N GLU A 87 -12.75 4.36 -49.00
CA GLU A 87 -13.24 2.96 -48.93
C GLU A 87 -13.60 2.38 -50.32
N LYS A 88 -13.82 3.21 -51.35
CA LYS A 88 -14.10 2.76 -52.73
C LYS A 88 -12.85 2.49 -53.57
N HIS A 89 -11.72 3.10 -53.22
CA HIS A 89 -10.51 3.12 -54.08
C HIS A 89 -9.33 2.34 -53.48
N CYS A 90 -9.25 2.16 -52.16
CA CYS A 90 -8.20 1.36 -51.53
C CYS A 90 -8.79 0.08 -50.91
N ASN A 91 -8.65 -1.06 -51.59
CA ASN A 91 -8.82 -2.37 -50.95
C ASN A 91 -7.52 -2.72 -50.22
N ILE A 92 -7.58 -2.83 -48.90
CA ILE A 92 -6.43 -3.14 -48.07
C ILE A 92 -6.43 -4.63 -47.78
N GLU A 93 -5.44 -5.36 -48.29
CA GLU A 93 -5.17 -6.74 -47.89
C GLU A 93 -3.95 -6.76 -46.95
N ILE A 94 -4.14 -7.23 -45.72
CA ILE A 94 -3.08 -7.33 -44.72
C ILE A 94 -2.64 -8.79 -44.67
N ALA A 95 -1.55 -9.12 -45.35
CA ALA A 95 -0.89 -10.42 -45.25
C ALA A 95 0.34 -10.27 -44.35
N ALA A 96 0.42 -11.08 -43.29
CA ALA A 96 1.55 -11.07 -42.36
C ALA A 96 2.11 -12.48 -42.18
N GLN A 97 3.42 -12.64 -42.40
CA GLN A 97 4.14 -13.88 -42.17
C GLN A 97 4.77 -13.86 -40.77
N ILE A 98 4.33 -14.78 -39.90
CA ILE A 98 4.90 -14.95 -38.57
C ILE A 98 6.12 -15.87 -38.68
N SER A 99 7.32 -15.34 -38.43
CA SER A 99 8.56 -16.13 -38.42
C SER A 99 9.22 -16.12 -37.03
N ARG A 100 9.65 -17.30 -36.55
CA ARG A 100 10.31 -17.45 -35.26
C ARG A 100 11.78 -17.02 -35.38
N ALA A 101 12.19 -15.98 -34.65
CA ALA A 101 13.58 -15.59 -34.55
C ALA A 101 14.36 -16.62 -33.72
N SER A 102 15.52 -17.05 -34.21
CA SER A 102 16.37 -17.95 -33.43
C SER A 102 16.93 -17.22 -32.19
N SER A 103 16.66 -17.78 -31.01
CA SER A 103 17.19 -17.28 -29.75
C SER A 103 18.72 -17.34 -29.76
N GLY A 104 19.35 -16.16 -29.78
CA GLY A 104 20.77 -16.01 -29.47
C GLY A 104 21.01 -16.40 -28.01
N LYS A 105 22.09 -17.15 -27.77
CA LYS A 105 22.43 -17.98 -26.59
C LYS A 105 22.36 -17.37 -25.17
N ASN A 106 21.80 -16.17 -24.97
CA ASN A 106 21.70 -15.47 -23.69
C ASN A 106 20.30 -14.92 -23.34
N ASP A 107 19.26 -15.13 -24.16
CA ASP A 107 17.91 -14.57 -23.92
C ASP A 107 16.89 -15.72 -23.71
N GLY A 108 16.81 -16.22 -22.47
CA GLY A 108 16.15 -17.48 -22.12
C GLY A 108 14.64 -17.44 -21.92
N ASP A 109 13.96 -16.33 -22.19
CA ASP A 109 12.52 -16.16 -21.87
C ASP A 109 11.73 -15.44 -22.98
N GLN A 110 12.35 -15.18 -24.14
CA GLN A 110 11.74 -14.47 -25.27
C GLN A 110 11.80 -15.33 -26.53
N ASP A 111 10.68 -15.92 -26.93
CA ASP A 111 10.48 -16.28 -28.33
C ASP A 111 10.09 -14.99 -29.08
N LYS A 112 11.08 -14.37 -29.72
CA LYS A 112 10.84 -13.22 -30.61
C LYS A 112 10.23 -13.75 -31.90
N TYR A 113 9.01 -13.32 -32.20
CA TYR A 113 8.39 -13.58 -33.49
C TYR A 113 8.46 -12.30 -34.30
N TYR A 114 9.00 -12.37 -35.51
CA TYR A 114 8.91 -11.26 -36.46
C TYR A 114 7.59 -11.40 -37.21
N LEU A 115 6.80 -10.34 -37.16
CA LEU A 115 5.62 -10.18 -38.00
C LEU A 115 6.00 -9.25 -39.15
N GLU A 116 6.39 -9.83 -40.30
CA GLU A 116 6.56 -9.06 -41.53
C GLU A 116 5.24 -9.11 -42.29
N GLY A 117 4.63 -7.94 -42.50
CA GLY A 117 3.44 -7.81 -43.32
C GLY A 117 3.68 -6.86 -44.48
N LEU A 118 3.23 -7.27 -45.67
CA LEU A 118 3.16 -6.42 -46.85
C LEU A 118 1.73 -5.94 -46.99
N MET A 119 1.57 -4.63 -47.05
CA MET A 119 0.30 -3.97 -47.31
C MET A 119 0.33 -3.55 -48.78
N GLU A 120 -0.25 -4.35 -49.66
CA GLU A 120 -0.38 -4.00 -51.07
C GLU A 120 -1.76 -3.38 -51.32
N SER A 121 -1.77 -2.16 -51.87
CA SER A 121 -2.95 -1.57 -52.48
C SER A 121 -2.99 -1.98 -53.95
N PRO A 122 -4.14 -2.44 -54.50
CA PRO A 122 -4.23 -2.70 -55.93
C PRO A 122 -4.03 -1.38 -56.68
N SER A 123 -3.11 -1.39 -57.65
CA SER A 123 -2.87 -0.26 -58.55
C SER A 123 -4.10 -0.06 -59.44
N VAL A 124 -4.97 0.88 -59.07
CA VAL A 124 -5.91 1.48 -60.02
C VAL A 124 -5.20 2.72 -60.56
N ASP A 125 -5.20 2.88 -61.89
CA ASP A 125 -4.56 3.96 -62.63
C ASP A 125 -4.68 5.33 -61.93
N ASP A 126 -3.56 6.07 -61.96
CA ASP A 126 -3.28 7.41 -61.44
C ASP A 126 -2.89 7.53 -59.94
N ASP A 127 -1.56 7.64 -59.71
CA ASP A 127 -0.85 8.48 -58.72
C ASP A 127 -1.40 8.63 -57.27
N VAL A 128 -2.01 7.59 -56.70
CA VAL A 128 -2.42 7.63 -55.27
C VAL A 128 -1.79 6.47 -54.48
N ASP A 129 -0.67 6.76 -53.81
CA ASP A 129 -0.10 5.89 -52.79
C ASP A 129 -1.01 5.87 -51.54
N CYS A 130 -1.80 4.81 -51.34
CA CYS A 130 -2.75 4.74 -50.23
C CYS A 130 -2.06 4.79 -48.85
N PHE A 131 -0.90 4.15 -48.65
CA PHE A 131 -0.24 4.03 -47.33
C PHE A 131 1.28 3.86 -47.37
N SER A 132 1.98 4.34 -46.32
CA SER A 132 3.39 4.01 -46.05
C SER A 132 3.50 2.69 -45.26
N PRO A 133 4.57 1.89 -45.45
CA PRO A 133 4.74 0.61 -44.75
C PRO A 133 4.82 0.83 -43.23
N MET A 134 3.94 0.15 -42.49
CA MET A 134 3.86 0.23 -41.04
C MET A 134 4.55 -0.99 -40.42
N PHE A 135 5.60 -0.76 -39.64
CA PHE A 135 6.30 -1.84 -38.93
C PHE A 135 5.59 -2.15 -37.61
N LEU A 136 5.07 -3.37 -37.48
CA LEU A 136 4.45 -3.88 -36.26
C LEU A 136 5.40 -4.85 -35.55
N ASN A 137 5.91 -4.43 -34.40
CA ASN A 137 6.69 -5.31 -33.54
C ASN A 137 5.76 -6.02 -32.56
N ALA A 138 5.49 -7.30 -32.79
CA ALA A 138 4.62 -8.12 -31.94
C ALA A 138 5.45 -9.13 -31.16
N THR A 139 5.50 -8.98 -29.83
CA THR A 139 6.16 -9.96 -28.95
C THR A 139 5.12 -10.93 -28.39
N SER A 140 5.28 -12.22 -28.67
CA SER A 140 4.45 -13.24 -28.03
C SER A 140 4.95 -13.53 -26.63
N VAL A 141 4.06 -14.00 -25.77
CA VAL A 141 4.32 -14.30 -24.37
C VAL A 141 3.83 -15.70 -24.09
N ASN A 142 4.66 -16.54 -23.47
CA ASN A 142 4.22 -17.85 -23.03
C ASN A 142 3.29 -17.73 -21.80
N THR A 143 2.00 -18.00 -22.02
CA THR A 143 0.94 -17.90 -21.01
C THR A 143 1.12 -18.89 -19.86
N GLU A 144 1.60 -20.10 -20.10
CA GLU A 144 1.81 -21.13 -19.07
C GLU A 144 2.91 -20.73 -18.08
N VAL A 145 4.04 -20.25 -18.60
CA VAL A 145 5.15 -19.75 -17.78
C VAL A 145 4.70 -18.55 -16.94
N TYR A 146 3.89 -17.67 -17.52
CA TYR A 146 3.33 -16.52 -16.82
C TYR A 146 2.40 -16.94 -15.66
N TYR A 147 1.49 -17.88 -15.89
CA TYR A 147 0.59 -18.40 -14.86
C TYR A 147 1.34 -19.12 -13.74
N ASN A 148 2.35 -19.94 -14.06
CA ASN A 148 3.19 -20.59 -13.06
C ASN A 148 3.94 -19.58 -12.17
N LYS A 149 4.50 -18.50 -12.77
CA LYS A 149 5.13 -17.40 -12.02
C LYS A 149 4.12 -16.69 -11.11
N ALA A 150 2.89 -16.46 -11.59
CA ALA A 150 1.81 -15.84 -10.83
C ALA A 150 1.41 -16.67 -9.60
N VAL A 151 1.20 -17.97 -9.81
CA VAL A 151 0.85 -18.91 -8.73
C VAL A 151 1.95 -18.93 -7.67
N ASN A 152 3.22 -19.05 -8.07
CA ASN A 152 4.34 -19.00 -7.13
C ASN A 152 4.40 -17.69 -6.33
N TYR A 153 4.14 -16.56 -6.98
CA TYR A 153 4.03 -15.27 -6.29
C TYR A 153 2.90 -15.26 -5.26
N THR A 154 1.70 -15.73 -5.62
CA THR A 154 0.58 -15.78 -4.68
C THR A 154 0.84 -16.71 -3.49
N LEU A 155 1.50 -17.85 -3.70
CA LEU A 155 1.95 -18.76 -2.63
C LEU A 155 2.96 -18.09 -1.68
N MET A 156 3.88 -17.29 -2.21
CA MET A 156 4.79 -16.49 -1.40
C MET A 156 4.00 -15.48 -0.55
N VAL A 157 3.05 -14.75 -1.15
CA VAL A 157 2.24 -13.73 -0.44
C VAL A 157 1.36 -14.35 0.65
N THR A 158 0.75 -15.51 0.41
CA THR A 158 -0.05 -16.21 1.42
C THR A 158 0.81 -16.68 2.59
N PHE A 159 1.99 -17.27 2.31
CA PHE A 159 2.94 -17.67 3.34
C PHE A 159 3.42 -16.47 4.18
N ILE A 160 3.78 -15.36 3.53
CA ILE A 160 4.16 -14.11 4.20
C ILE A 160 3.02 -13.60 5.09
N SER A 161 1.79 -13.61 4.60
CA SER A 161 0.62 -13.14 5.35
C SER A 161 0.36 -13.99 6.58
N PHE A 162 0.52 -15.32 6.46
CA PHE A 162 0.45 -16.23 7.60
C PHE A 162 1.54 -15.94 8.65
N LEU A 163 2.78 -15.72 8.23
CA LEU A 163 3.87 -15.34 9.15
C LEU A 163 3.60 -14.00 9.84
N GLN A 164 3.03 -13.02 9.13
CA GLN A 164 2.61 -11.74 9.69
C GLN A 164 1.55 -11.92 10.78
N VAL A 165 0.57 -12.81 10.60
CA VAL A 165 -0.41 -13.15 11.64
C VAL A 165 0.28 -13.70 12.89
N LEU A 166 1.21 -14.65 12.74
CA LEU A 166 1.92 -15.23 13.89
C LEU A 166 2.75 -14.19 14.65
N LEU A 167 3.40 -13.27 13.93
CA LEU A 167 4.17 -12.18 14.52
C LEU A 167 3.25 -11.18 15.25
N LEU A 168 2.11 -10.83 14.65
CA LEU A 168 1.11 -9.95 15.28
C LEU A 168 0.54 -10.57 16.55
N ILE A 169 0.17 -11.85 16.55
CA ILE A 169 -0.31 -12.55 17.76
C ILE A 169 0.72 -12.47 18.88
N ARG A 170 1.99 -12.79 18.59
CA ARG A 170 3.07 -12.70 19.58
C ARG A 170 3.27 -11.29 20.12
N GLN A 171 3.15 -10.28 19.26
CA GLN A 171 3.24 -8.88 19.69
C GLN A 171 2.05 -8.47 20.57
N MET A 172 0.83 -8.89 20.20
CA MET A 172 -0.37 -8.64 21.02
C MET A 172 -0.23 -9.27 22.41
N GLU A 173 0.29 -10.49 22.51
CA GLU A 173 0.57 -11.18 23.76
C GLU A 173 1.65 -10.45 24.59
N HIS A 174 2.74 -10.00 23.96
CA HIS A 174 3.77 -9.20 24.63
C HIS A 174 3.22 -7.90 25.22
N SER A 175 2.24 -7.28 24.55
CA SER A 175 1.58 -6.06 24.99
C SER A 175 0.20 -6.29 25.64
N ASN A 176 -0.04 -7.46 26.22
CA ASN A 176 -1.36 -7.79 26.79
C ASN A 176 -1.71 -6.96 28.04
N THR A 177 -0.71 -6.39 28.73
CA THR A 177 -0.95 -5.45 29.84
C THR A 177 -1.38 -4.08 29.32
N GLN A 178 -2.17 -3.35 30.11
CA GLN A 178 -2.60 -1.99 29.77
C GLN A 178 -1.41 -1.05 29.58
N SER A 179 -0.43 -1.10 30.48
CA SER A 179 0.82 -0.35 30.39
C SER A 179 1.63 -0.71 29.13
N GLY A 180 1.65 -1.98 28.73
CA GLY A 180 2.34 -2.48 27.54
C GLY A 180 1.72 -1.96 26.26
N ALA A 181 0.39 -2.14 26.10
CA ALA A 181 -0.35 -1.65 24.94
C ALA A 181 -0.31 -0.12 24.81
N ALA A 182 -0.35 0.64 25.92
CA ALA A 182 -0.30 2.11 25.88
C ALA A 182 1.04 2.68 25.39
N LYS A 183 2.13 1.89 25.43
CA LYS A 183 3.45 2.27 24.91
C LYS A 183 3.55 2.14 23.38
N VAL A 184 2.64 1.40 22.75
CA VAL A 184 2.63 1.17 21.30
C VAL A 184 1.88 2.30 20.59
N SER A 185 2.42 2.74 19.46
CA SER A 185 1.88 3.85 18.66
C SER A 185 0.69 3.39 17.83
N LEU A 186 -0.46 4.03 18.04
CA LEU A 186 -1.67 3.80 17.24
C LEU A 186 -1.43 4.09 15.75
N LEU A 187 -0.63 5.12 15.44
CA LEU A 187 -0.32 5.52 14.06
C LEU A 187 0.55 4.50 13.33
N MET A 188 1.48 3.83 14.03
CA MET A 188 2.32 2.78 13.44
C MET A 188 1.47 1.60 12.96
N ILE A 189 0.61 1.06 13.82
CA ILE A 189 -0.26 -0.07 13.46
C ILE A 189 -1.31 0.38 12.42
N GLY A 190 -1.83 1.60 12.54
CA GLY A 190 -2.80 2.14 11.57
C GLY A 190 -2.21 2.27 10.17
N HIS A 191 -0.98 2.78 10.06
CA HIS A 191 -0.26 2.87 8.78
C HIS A 191 -0.02 1.49 8.18
N GLN A 192 0.38 0.51 8.99
CA GLN A 192 0.54 -0.88 8.56
C GLN A 192 -0.77 -1.51 8.03
N ALA A 193 -1.89 -1.27 8.72
CA ALA A 193 -3.20 -1.76 8.29
C ALA A 193 -3.68 -1.14 6.97
N ILE A 194 -3.41 0.15 6.75
CA ILE A 194 -3.70 0.81 5.48
C ILE A 194 -2.89 0.17 4.34
N MET A 195 -1.62 -0.11 4.59
CA MET A 195 -0.75 -0.80 3.62
C MET A 195 -1.26 -2.19 3.25
N ASP A 196 -1.66 -3.00 4.23
CA ASP A 196 -2.19 -4.33 3.95
C ASP A 196 -3.57 -4.30 3.29
N ALA A 197 -4.38 -3.28 3.54
CA ALA A 197 -5.62 -3.05 2.81
C ALA A 197 -5.37 -2.70 1.33
N TYR A 198 -4.35 -1.88 1.02
CA TYR A 198 -3.95 -1.64 -0.37
C TYR A 198 -3.49 -2.92 -1.06
N PHE A 199 -2.65 -3.73 -0.40
CA PHE A 199 -2.25 -5.02 -0.95
C PHE A 199 -3.44 -5.95 -1.15
N CYS A 200 -4.39 -6.00 -0.21
CA CYS A 200 -5.61 -6.79 -0.35
C CYS A 200 -6.42 -6.37 -1.59
N LEU A 201 -6.64 -5.07 -1.77
CA LEU A 201 -7.36 -4.53 -2.93
C LEU A 201 -6.63 -4.85 -4.24
N LEU A 202 -5.31 -4.66 -4.28
CA LEU A 202 -4.47 -4.98 -5.44
C LEU A 202 -4.65 -6.45 -5.86
N HIS A 203 -4.50 -7.40 -4.93
CA HIS A 203 -4.62 -8.82 -5.26
C HIS A 203 -6.05 -9.20 -5.66
N LEU A 204 -7.07 -8.64 -5.00
CA LEU A 204 -8.47 -8.88 -5.36
C LEU A 204 -8.77 -8.37 -6.77
N THR A 205 -8.32 -7.15 -7.12
CA THR A 205 -8.49 -6.60 -8.46
C THR A 205 -7.72 -7.40 -9.50
N ALA A 206 -6.48 -7.81 -9.22
CA ALA A 206 -5.69 -8.65 -10.12
C ALA A 206 -6.37 -9.99 -10.41
N GLY A 207 -6.97 -10.63 -9.39
CA GLY A 207 -7.75 -11.86 -9.56
C GLY A 207 -9.01 -11.66 -10.40
N ILE A 208 -9.72 -10.54 -10.23
CA ILE A 208 -10.92 -10.22 -11.01
C ILE A 208 -10.58 -9.97 -12.49
N LEU A 209 -9.42 -9.37 -12.77
CA LEU A 209 -8.98 -9.07 -14.14
C LEU A 209 -8.47 -10.30 -14.89
N VAL A 210 -7.96 -11.31 -14.18
CA VAL A 210 -7.41 -12.53 -14.76
C VAL A 210 -8.17 -13.74 -14.20
N GLU A 211 -9.30 -14.06 -14.82
CA GLU A 211 -10.25 -15.08 -14.35
C GLU A 211 -9.58 -16.44 -14.09
N SER A 212 -8.63 -16.84 -14.93
CA SER A 212 -7.86 -18.09 -14.80
C SER A 212 -7.03 -18.19 -13.52
N LEU A 213 -6.66 -17.05 -12.92
CA LEU A 213 -5.85 -16.95 -11.70
C LEU A 213 -6.67 -16.48 -10.49
N PHE A 214 -7.98 -16.29 -10.64
CA PHE A 214 -8.84 -15.73 -9.59
C PHE A 214 -8.68 -16.46 -8.27
N ASN A 215 -8.70 -17.80 -8.27
CA ASN A 215 -8.60 -18.60 -7.04
C ASN A 215 -7.29 -18.34 -6.28
N ALA A 216 -6.17 -18.22 -6.99
CA ALA A 216 -4.86 -18.00 -6.38
C ALA A 216 -4.75 -16.59 -5.76
N PHE A 217 -5.16 -15.57 -6.50
CA PHE A 217 -5.16 -14.18 -6.04
C PHE A 217 -6.20 -13.90 -4.95
N ALA A 218 -7.40 -14.47 -5.06
CA ALA A 218 -8.44 -14.38 -4.03
C ALA A 218 -7.99 -15.01 -2.71
N THR A 219 -7.25 -16.12 -2.75
CA THR A 219 -6.66 -16.73 -1.54
C THR A 219 -5.66 -15.78 -0.88
N ALA A 220 -4.76 -15.17 -1.66
CA ALA A 220 -3.81 -14.18 -1.15
C ALA A 220 -4.51 -12.95 -0.57
N ALA A 221 -5.52 -12.43 -1.27
CA ALA A 221 -6.33 -11.31 -0.80
C ALA A 221 -7.09 -11.64 0.50
N PHE A 222 -7.64 -12.85 0.63
CA PHE A 222 -8.33 -13.28 1.85
C PHE A 222 -7.41 -13.28 3.07
N PHE A 223 -6.19 -13.82 2.95
CA PHE A 223 -5.24 -13.79 4.06
C PHE A 223 -4.83 -12.36 4.43
N LYS A 224 -4.62 -11.48 3.45
CA LYS A 224 -4.37 -10.05 3.73
C LYS A 224 -5.57 -9.35 4.36
N PHE A 225 -6.79 -9.66 3.91
CA PHE A 225 -8.02 -9.19 4.53
C PHE A 225 -8.09 -9.58 6.00
N VAL A 226 -7.78 -10.84 6.33
CA VAL A 226 -7.74 -11.32 7.72
C VAL A 226 -6.68 -10.58 8.54
N VAL A 227 -5.48 -10.34 7.99
CA VAL A 227 -4.42 -9.58 8.67
C VAL A 227 -4.91 -8.19 9.08
N PHE A 228 -5.38 -7.38 8.12
CA PHE A 228 -5.70 -5.98 8.43
C PHE A 228 -7.03 -5.83 9.15
N SER A 229 -8.09 -6.54 8.72
CA SER A 229 -9.46 -6.32 9.24
C SER A 229 -9.73 -6.98 10.59
N ILE A 230 -9.01 -8.06 10.91
CA ILE A 230 -9.21 -8.81 12.16
C ILE A 230 -8.07 -8.53 13.14
N PHE A 231 -6.82 -8.88 12.79
CA PHE A 231 -5.71 -8.82 13.74
C PHE A 231 -5.25 -7.39 14.02
N GLU A 232 -4.97 -6.60 12.98
CA GLU A 232 -4.48 -5.22 13.17
C GLU A 232 -5.56 -4.30 13.72
N MET A 233 -6.81 -4.40 13.24
CA MET A 233 -7.94 -3.65 13.83
C MET A 233 -8.18 -3.99 15.30
N ARG A 234 -8.14 -5.29 15.66
CA ARG A 234 -8.26 -5.69 17.07
C ARG A 234 -7.11 -5.12 17.90
N TYR A 235 -5.90 -5.07 17.35
CA TYR A 235 -4.77 -4.51 18.06
C TYR A 235 -4.88 -2.99 18.23
N LEU A 236 -5.34 -2.26 17.20
CA LEU A 236 -5.64 -0.83 17.30
C LEU A 236 -6.65 -0.52 18.42
N LEU A 237 -7.71 -1.32 18.53
CA LEU A 237 -8.70 -1.17 19.60
C LEU A 237 -8.10 -1.45 20.98
N ALA A 238 -7.25 -2.46 21.10
CA ALA A 238 -6.56 -2.78 22.35
C ALA A 238 -5.64 -1.62 22.80
N ILE A 239 -4.85 -1.07 21.88
CA ILE A 239 -3.98 0.09 22.14
C ILE A 239 -4.81 1.33 22.48
N TRP A 240 -5.87 1.60 21.73
CA TRP A 240 -6.76 2.74 21.97
C TRP A 240 -7.39 2.66 23.36
N LYS A 241 -7.91 1.48 23.74
CA LYS A 241 -8.50 1.24 25.07
C LYS A 241 -7.46 1.42 26.17
N ALA A 242 -6.24 0.93 25.97
CA ALA A 242 -5.16 1.06 26.94
C ALA A 242 -4.76 2.52 27.24
N ASN A 243 -4.94 3.42 26.26
CA ASN A 243 -4.68 4.85 26.42
C ASN A 243 -5.82 5.62 27.11
N ARG A 244 -6.99 5.02 27.39
CA ARG A 244 -8.18 5.69 27.95
C ARG A 244 -8.84 4.86 29.07
N PRO A 245 -8.28 4.87 30.29
CA PRO A 245 -8.66 3.89 31.29
C PRO A 245 -9.84 4.31 32.18
N SER A 246 -10.23 5.59 32.15
CA SER A 246 -11.33 6.18 32.94
C SER A 246 -12.74 5.95 32.39
N MET A 247 -12.95 5.02 31.46
CA MET A 247 -14.26 4.74 30.89
C MET A 247 -14.97 3.62 31.69
N ASN A 248 -16.05 4.00 32.38
CA ASN A 248 -16.73 3.22 33.41
C ASN A 248 -17.58 2.08 32.80
N ASN A 249 -17.73 0.96 33.52
CA ASN A 249 -18.16 -0.35 32.98
C ASN A 249 -19.51 -0.43 32.24
N GLY A 250 -20.40 0.56 32.35
CA GLY A 250 -21.71 0.59 31.67
C GLY A 250 -21.77 1.42 30.38
N GLU A 251 -21.13 2.59 30.36
CA GLU A 251 -21.01 3.47 29.17
C GLU A 251 -20.00 2.93 28.15
N ASN A 252 -19.26 1.89 28.54
CA ASN A 252 -18.16 1.29 27.79
C ASN A 252 -18.57 0.69 26.44
N TRP A 253 -19.72 0.02 26.32
CA TRP A 253 -20.06 -0.67 25.07
C TRP A 253 -20.52 0.30 23.97
N GLU A 254 -21.38 1.27 24.31
CA GLU A 254 -21.85 2.26 23.35
C GLU A 254 -20.75 3.26 22.97
N ALA A 255 -19.93 3.69 23.93
CA ALA A 255 -18.75 4.51 23.64
C ALA A 255 -17.76 3.74 22.76
N MET A 256 -17.49 2.47 23.06
CA MET A 256 -16.63 1.63 22.23
C MET A 256 -17.22 1.42 20.82
N ARG A 257 -18.53 1.24 20.67
CA ARG A 257 -19.17 1.09 19.35
C ARG A 257 -19.06 2.37 18.52
N ARG A 258 -19.33 3.54 19.12
CA ARG A 258 -19.17 4.85 18.45
C ARG A 258 -17.72 5.07 18.00
N GLU A 259 -16.77 4.73 18.85
CA GLU A 259 -15.35 4.91 18.57
C GLU A 259 -14.82 3.89 17.56
N LEU A 260 -15.33 2.65 17.60
CA LEU A 260 -15.10 1.64 16.57
C LEU A 260 -15.58 2.15 15.20
N SER A 261 -16.80 2.68 15.14
CA SER A 261 -17.34 3.29 13.92
C SER A 261 -16.51 4.49 13.46
N ALA A 262 -16.02 5.33 14.38
CA ALA A 262 -15.15 6.47 14.07
C ALA A 262 -13.75 6.03 13.59
N LEU A 263 -13.18 4.97 14.16
CA LEU A 263 -11.92 4.39 13.71
C LEU A 263 -12.06 3.80 12.29
N TYR A 264 -13.14 3.06 12.02
CA TYR A 264 -13.42 2.54 10.69
C TYR A 264 -13.69 3.64 9.68
N SER A 265 -14.46 4.68 10.03
CA SER A 265 -14.72 5.79 9.10
C SER A 265 -13.43 6.55 8.76
N ARG A 266 -12.54 6.77 9.73
CA ARG A 266 -11.20 7.33 9.48
C ARG A 266 -10.35 6.40 8.63
N PHE A 267 -10.37 5.10 8.91
CA PHE A 267 -9.63 4.11 8.13
C PHE A 267 -10.06 4.11 6.66
N TYR A 268 -11.37 4.02 6.38
CA TYR A 268 -11.89 4.06 5.01
C TYR A 268 -11.70 5.42 4.34
N GLY A 269 -11.80 6.52 5.09
CA GLY A 269 -11.50 7.86 4.58
C GLY A 269 -10.04 8.00 4.15
N ILE A 270 -9.08 7.51 4.95
CA ILE A 270 -7.66 7.51 4.60
C ILE A 270 -7.39 6.56 3.43
N LEU A 271 -8.01 5.37 3.42
CA LEU A 271 -7.89 4.41 2.33
C LEU A 271 -8.35 5.04 1.00
N LEU A 272 -9.56 5.61 0.96
CA LEU A 272 -10.11 6.25 -0.23
C LEU A 272 -9.30 7.49 -0.64
N GLY A 273 -8.95 8.34 0.32
CA GLY A 273 -8.12 9.52 0.08
C GLY A 273 -6.75 9.16 -0.50
N GLY A 274 -6.12 8.10 0.01
CA GLY A 274 -4.85 7.62 -0.52
C GLY A 274 -4.97 7.00 -1.92
N ILE A 275 -6.09 6.37 -2.29
CA ILE A 275 -6.34 5.96 -3.70
C ILE A 275 -6.34 7.18 -4.61
N LEU A 276 -7.03 8.26 -4.21
CA LEU A 276 -7.08 9.51 -4.99
C LEU A 276 -5.69 10.17 -5.09
N VAL A 277 -4.92 10.20 -4.01
CA VAL A 277 -3.54 10.73 -4.00
C VAL A 277 -2.63 9.91 -4.92
N MET A 278 -2.71 8.57 -4.86
CA MET A 278 -1.93 7.70 -5.74
C MET A 278 -2.30 7.89 -7.22
N TYR A 279 -3.57 8.14 -7.53
CA TYR A 279 -4.02 8.42 -8.89
C TYR A 279 -3.51 9.78 -9.42
N GLU A 280 -3.68 10.85 -8.65
CA GLU A 280 -3.28 12.20 -9.06
C GLU A 280 -1.75 12.32 -9.18
N PHE A 281 -1.02 11.77 -8.19
CA PHE A 281 0.43 11.89 -8.08
C PHE A 281 1.18 10.65 -8.57
N HIS A 282 0.63 9.90 -9.51
CA HIS A 282 1.22 8.66 -10.03
C HIS A 282 2.64 8.83 -10.60
N LYS A 283 2.98 10.01 -11.14
CA LYS A 283 4.36 10.32 -11.57
C LYS A 283 5.38 10.19 -10.43
N PHE A 284 4.93 10.37 -9.19
CA PHE A 284 5.74 10.26 -7.98
C PHE A 284 5.52 8.94 -7.23
N LEU A 285 4.93 7.92 -7.86
CA LEU A 285 4.55 6.66 -7.21
C LEU A 285 5.71 6.01 -6.43
N ARG A 286 6.93 6.02 -6.96
CA ARG A 286 8.12 5.47 -6.27
C ARG A 286 8.42 6.18 -4.94
N TYR A 287 8.23 7.50 -4.89
CA TYR A 287 8.41 8.29 -3.67
C TYR A 287 7.25 8.06 -2.68
N ILE A 288 6.02 7.95 -3.19
CA ILE A 288 4.84 7.62 -2.38
C ILE A 288 5.02 6.23 -1.73
N ILE A 289 5.48 5.23 -2.50
CA ILE A 289 5.80 3.90 -1.97
C ILE A 289 6.88 4.01 -0.89
N LEU A 290 7.96 4.77 -1.11
CA LEU A 290 9.00 4.94 -0.09
C LEU A 290 8.44 5.54 1.21
N LEU A 291 7.56 6.54 1.11
CA LEU A 291 6.87 7.13 2.26
C LEU A 291 5.94 6.13 2.96
N LEU A 292 5.23 5.29 2.21
CA LEU A 292 4.40 4.23 2.76
C LEU A 292 5.21 3.18 3.54
N TYR A 293 6.48 2.98 3.18
CA TYR A 293 7.42 2.11 3.91
C TYR A 293 8.09 2.82 5.12
N SER A 294 7.63 4.01 5.51
CA SER A 294 8.07 4.73 6.70
C SER A 294 7.27 4.35 7.97
N PHE A 295 6.66 3.17 7.98
CA PHE A 295 5.68 2.77 9.00
C PHE A 295 6.26 2.60 10.41
N TRP A 296 7.58 2.49 10.57
CA TRP A 296 8.23 2.43 11.90
C TRP A 296 8.44 3.81 12.53
N ILE A 297 8.51 4.89 11.74
CA ILE A 297 8.80 6.25 12.22
C ILE A 297 7.83 6.70 13.33
N PRO A 298 6.50 6.51 13.23
CA PRO A 298 5.58 6.92 14.30
C PRO A 298 5.89 6.30 15.66
N GLN A 299 6.40 5.05 15.70
CA GLN A 299 6.82 4.42 16.95
C GLN A 299 8.13 4.99 17.48
N ILE A 300 9.11 5.25 16.61
CA ILE A 300 10.38 5.88 17.02
C ILE A 300 10.11 7.21 17.71
N VAL A 301 9.23 8.03 17.11
CA VAL A 301 8.81 9.32 17.68
C VAL A 301 8.07 9.12 19.00
N THR A 302 7.14 8.16 19.06
CA THR A 302 6.38 7.86 20.29
C THR A 302 7.31 7.43 21.43
N ASN A 303 8.34 6.63 21.14
CA ASN A 303 9.33 6.18 22.11
C ASN A 303 10.10 7.36 22.72
N VAL A 304 10.56 8.27 21.87
CA VAL A 304 11.29 9.48 22.29
C VAL A 304 10.43 10.35 23.20
N VAL A 305 9.22 10.67 22.74
CA VAL A 305 8.30 11.59 23.42
C VAL A 305 7.86 11.03 24.77
N ARG A 306 7.43 9.75 24.80
CA ARG A 306 6.87 9.11 26.01
C ARG A 306 7.90 8.38 26.89
N ASP A 307 9.18 8.39 26.52
CA ASP A 307 10.25 7.60 27.16
C ASP A 307 9.90 6.10 27.29
N SER A 308 9.20 5.57 26.28
CA SER A 308 8.68 4.19 26.31
C SER A 308 9.82 3.19 26.26
N ARG A 309 9.97 2.39 27.33
CA ARG A 309 10.93 1.27 27.37
C ARG A 309 10.30 -0.02 26.87
N LYS A 310 10.99 -0.69 25.94
CA LYS A 310 10.64 -2.01 25.38
C LYS A 310 9.16 -2.12 24.93
N PRO A 311 8.66 -1.21 24.06
CA PRO A 311 7.28 -1.23 23.60
C PRO A 311 6.96 -2.40 22.65
N LEU A 312 7.96 -2.85 21.89
CA LEU A 312 7.83 -3.85 20.85
C LEU A 312 8.80 -5.00 21.10
N HIS A 313 8.36 -6.20 20.75
CA HIS A 313 9.19 -7.39 20.81
C HIS A 313 10.22 -7.39 19.66
N PRO A 314 11.52 -7.69 19.90
CA PRO A 314 12.54 -7.64 18.85
C PRO A 314 12.26 -8.54 17.64
N HIS A 315 11.72 -9.74 17.87
CA HIS A 315 11.35 -10.65 16.78
C HIS A 315 10.20 -10.11 15.93
N TYR A 316 9.30 -9.31 16.52
CA TYR A 316 8.24 -8.62 15.77
C TYR A 316 8.85 -7.55 14.86
N ILE A 317 9.79 -6.73 15.37
CA ILE A 317 10.46 -5.69 14.58
C ILE A 317 11.18 -6.30 13.36
N LEU A 318 12.01 -7.33 13.58
CA LEU A 318 12.76 -8.00 12.53
C LEU A 318 11.84 -8.73 11.55
N GLY A 319 10.93 -9.56 12.08
CA GLY A 319 10.01 -10.36 11.27
C GLY A 319 9.08 -9.50 10.41
N MET A 320 8.50 -8.43 10.96
CA MET A 320 7.62 -7.52 10.20
C MET A 320 8.39 -6.75 9.13
N THR A 321 9.63 -6.33 9.42
CA THR A 321 10.46 -5.63 8.42
C THR A 321 10.78 -6.55 7.25
N ILE A 322 11.24 -7.78 7.52
CA ILE A 322 11.58 -8.78 6.49
C ILE A 322 10.36 -9.16 5.65
N THR A 323 9.25 -9.50 6.31
CA THR A 323 8.03 -9.92 5.61
C THR A 323 7.41 -8.83 4.76
N ARG A 324 7.41 -7.57 5.23
CA ARG A 324 6.86 -6.45 4.45
C ARG A 324 7.75 -6.05 3.29
N ILE A 325 9.08 -6.15 3.40
CA ILE A 325 9.99 -5.80 2.30
C ILE A 325 10.04 -6.86 1.18
N ALA A 326 9.62 -8.09 1.46
CA ALA A 326 9.70 -9.19 0.49
C ALA A 326 8.89 -8.93 -0.79
N ILE A 327 7.68 -8.36 -0.70
CA ILE A 327 6.82 -8.07 -1.85
C ILE A 327 7.44 -7.01 -2.78
N PRO A 328 7.86 -5.82 -2.32
CA PRO A 328 8.48 -4.82 -3.20
C PRO A 328 9.84 -5.27 -3.73
N LEU A 329 10.62 -6.06 -2.99
CA LEU A 329 11.86 -6.63 -3.51
C LEU A 329 11.61 -7.67 -4.59
N TYR A 330 10.56 -8.49 -4.49
CA TYR A 330 10.14 -9.36 -5.57
C TYR A 330 9.70 -8.56 -6.80
N ALA A 331 8.89 -7.51 -6.59
CA ALA A 331 8.36 -6.69 -7.66
C ALA A 331 9.43 -5.91 -8.44
N PHE A 332 10.35 -5.24 -7.75
CA PHE A 332 11.32 -4.32 -8.36
C PHE A 332 12.74 -4.89 -8.45
N GLY A 333 13.03 -6.01 -7.77
CA GLY A 333 14.37 -6.59 -7.72
C GLY A 333 14.54 -7.88 -8.52
N CYS A 334 13.45 -8.64 -8.76
CA CYS A 334 13.50 -9.87 -9.53
C CYS A 334 13.42 -9.58 -11.04
N PRO A 335 14.44 -9.92 -11.85
CA PRO A 335 14.41 -9.71 -13.30
C PRO A 335 13.36 -10.58 -14.01
N HIS A 336 12.94 -11.68 -13.40
CA HIS A 336 11.90 -12.58 -13.90
C HIS A 336 10.63 -12.50 -13.02
N ASN A 337 10.18 -11.28 -12.73
CA ASN A 337 8.96 -11.06 -11.96
C ASN A 337 7.69 -11.39 -12.78
N PHE A 338 6.62 -11.74 -12.07
CA PHE A 338 5.29 -11.88 -12.67
C PHE A 338 4.79 -10.56 -13.28
N MET A 339 5.05 -9.42 -12.62
CA MET A 339 4.50 -8.10 -13.00
C MET A 339 5.22 -7.41 -14.18
N ARG A 340 6.30 -8.01 -14.72
CA ARG A 340 7.11 -7.47 -15.84
C ARG A 340 7.60 -6.02 -15.66
N ILE A 341 7.83 -5.62 -14.42
CA ILE A 341 8.42 -4.33 -14.11
C ILE A 341 9.93 -4.44 -14.28
N GLU A 342 10.55 -3.47 -14.96
CA GLU A 342 12.01 -3.43 -15.12
C GLU A 342 12.71 -3.36 -13.74
N PRO A 343 13.72 -4.20 -13.50
CA PRO A 343 14.38 -4.26 -12.20
C PRO A 343 15.22 -3.00 -11.94
N ASP A 344 14.96 -2.33 -10.81
CA ASP A 344 15.72 -1.18 -10.34
C ASP A 344 16.45 -1.53 -9.04
N ARG A 345 17.70 -1.99 -9.19
CA ARG A 345 18.55 -2.41 -8.07
C ARG A 345 18.82 -1.27 -7.09
N SER A 346 19.01 -0.06 -7.61
CA SER A 346 19.31 1.13 -6.79
C SER A 346 18.15 1.46 -5.88
N TRP A 347 16.93 1.42 -6.41
CA TRP A 347 15.72 1.64 -5.63
C TRP A 347 15.49 0.55 -4.57
N CYS A 348 15.70 -0.73 -4.91
CA CYS A 348 15.60 -1.83 -3.94
C CYS A 348 16.60 -1.70 -2.78
N ILE A 349 17.86 -1.36 -3.08
CA ILE A 349 18.89 -1.12 -2.05
C ILE A 349 18.47 0.08 -1.19
N CYS A 350 18.00 1.17 -1.79
CA CYS A 350 17.50 2.34 -1.06
C CYS A 350 16.37 1.97 -0.10
N LEU A 351 15.37 1.20 -0.55
CA LEU A 351 14.26 0.75 0.28
C LEU A 351 14.73 -0.15 1.43
N ALA A 352 15.65 -1.08 1.17
CA ALA A 352 16.22 -1.98 2.17
C ALA A 352 17.02 -1.23 3.23
N LEU A 353 17.84 -0.26 2.83
CA LEU A 353 18.57 0.59 3.76
C LEU A 353 17.63 1.50 4.55
N PHE A 354 16.63 2.09 3.90
CA PHE A 354 15.67 2.98 4.56
C PHE A 354 14.83 2.27 5.63
N THR A 355 14.29 1.09 5.31
CA THR A 355 13.51 0.29 6.27
C THR A 355 14.38 -0.39 7.31
N GLY A 356 15.57 -0.86 6.91
CA GLY A 356 16.58 -1.43 7.80
C GLY A 356 17.05 -0.41 8.84
N LEU A 357 17.36 0.83 8.44
CA LEU A 357 17.75 1.90 9.35
C LEU A 357 16.66 2.20 10.39
N GLN A 358 15.40 2.27 9.98
CA GLN A 358 14.28 2.46 10.91
C GLN A 358 14.20 1.32 11.94
N ALA A 359 14.31 0.06 11.49
CA ALA A 359 14.28 -1.11 12.36
C ALA A 359 15.49 -1.14 13.31
N SER A 360 16.68 -0.80 12.82
CA SER A 360 17.90 -0.67 13.63
C SER A 360 17.74 0.39 14.72
N ILE A 361 17.16 1.56 14.41
CA ILE A 361 16.88 2.60 15.41
C ILE A 361 15.93 2.08 16.49
N LEU A 362 14.86 1.36 16.12
CA LEU A 362 13.95 0.78 17.11
C LEU A 362 14.62 -0.28 18.00
N LEU A 363 15.50 -1.12 17.44
CA LEU A 363 16.27 -2.10 18.20
C LEU A 363 17.28 -1.41 19.13
N LEU A 364 17.94 -0.36 18.67
CA LEU A 364 18.82 0.47 19.49
C LEU A 364 18.04 1.11 20.65
N GLN A 365 16.83 1.65 20.39
CA GLN A 365 15.94 2.15 21.44
C GLN A 365 15.52 1.05 22.44
N HIS A 366 15.40 -0.20 21.99
CA HIS A 366 15.07 -1.34 22.86
C HIS A 366 16.21 -1.67 23.85
N TYR A 367 17.48 -1.66 23.40
CA TYR A 367 18.63 -2.05 24.23
C TYR A 367 19.26 -0.88 25.01
N PHE A 368 19.45 0.27 24.37
CA PHE A 368 20.13 1.43 24.96
C PHE A 368 19.15 2.46 25.56
N GLY A 369 17.86 2.29 25.33
CA GLY A 369 16.80 3.20 25.80
C GLY A 369 16.36 4.20 24.74
N ALA A 370 15.14 4.75 24.92
CA ALA A 370 14.43 5.51 23.90
C ALA A 370 15.13 6.80 23.44
N ARG A 371 15.99 7.39 24.28
CA ARG A 371 16.58 8.72 24.11
C ARG A 371 18.10 8.70 23.95
N TRP A 372 18.72 7.55 23.69
CA TRP A 372 20.17 7.39 23.60
C TRP A 372 20.85 8.34 22.59
N PHE A 373 20.15 8.73 21.52
CA PHE A 373 20.68 9.56 20.45
C PHE A 373 20.29 11.05 20.51
N ILE A 374 19.57 11.51 21.56
CA ILE A 374 19.01 12.88 21.63
C ILE A 374 19.70 13.72 22.72
N PRO A 375 20.18 14.94 22.41
CA PRO A 375 20.70 15.87 23.41
C PRO A 375 19.62 16.27 24.43
N ARG A 376 20.00 16.36 25.72
CA ARG A 376 19.08 16.61 26.84
C ARG A 376 18.24 17.90 26.72
N GLN A 377 18.64 18.85 25.87
CA GLN A 377 18.02 20.16 25.71
C GLN A 377 16.67 20.15 24.97
N ILE A 378 16.37 19.10 24.19
CA ILE A 378 15.16 18.99 23.34
C ILE A 378 14.09 18.09 24.01
N LEU A 379 14.38 17.57 25.20
CA LEU A 379 13.49 16.62 25.89
C LEU A 379 12.32 17.35 26.57
N PRO A 380 11.09 16.80 26.49
CA PRO A 380 9.99 17.29 27.31
C PRO A 380 10.29 17.07 28.80
N GLU A 381 9.87 18.01 29.63
CA GLU A 381 10.06 17.98 31.08
C GLU A 381 9.30 16.78 31.68
N LYS A 382 9.99 15.97 32.48
CA LYS A 382 9.46 14.75 33.08
C LYS A 382 8.90 15.07 34.46
N TYR A 383 7.72 14.53 34.79
CA TYR A 383 7.20 14.65 36.15
C TYR A 383 8.10 13.87 37.13
N SER A 384 8.68 14.58 38.11
CA SER A 384 9.46 13.93 39.16
C SER A 384 8.54 13.31 40.19
N TYR A 385 8.48 11.98 40.20
CA TYR A 385 7.79 11.20 41.23
C TYR A 385 8.47 11.31 42.61
N TYR A 386 9.72 11.78 42.65
CA TYR A 386 10.43 12.01 43.89
C TYR A 386 10.28 13.47 44.30
N ARG A 387 9.64 13.72 45.44
CA ARG A 387 9.55 15.04 46.07
C ARG A 387 10.25 14.97 47.43
N ARG A 388 11.19 15.87 47.69
CA ARG A 388 11.84 15.98 49.02
C ARG A 388 10.86 16.60 50.01
N PHE A 389 10.70 15.98 51.16
CA PHE A 389 9.93 16.52 52.27
C PHE A 389 10.80 17.43 53.15
N HIS A 390 10.24 18.55 53.59
CA HIS A 390 10.78 19.32 54.70
C HIS A 390 10.38 18.63 56.01
N GLN A 391 11.37 18.28 56.84
CA GLN A 391 11.19 17.74 58.18
C GLN A 391 10.33 18.70 59.01
N GLY A 392 9.09 18.33 59.32
CA GLY A 392 8.19 19.17 60.11
C GLY A 392 6.83 18.55 60.44
N SER A 393 6.37 17.57 59.65
CA SER A 393 5.11 16.87 59.90
C SER A 393 5.33 15.36 60.06
N ASN A 394 5.32 14.86 61.30
CA ASN A 394 5.32 13.43 61.63
C ASN A 394 3.96 12.79 61.29
N HIS A 395 3.58 12.76 60.01
CA HIS A 395 2.44 11.99 59.56
C HIS A 395 2.95 10.64 59.03
N ALA A 396 2.59 9.55 59.73
CA ALA A 396 2.74 8.21 59.19
C ALA A 396 1.72 8.07 58.05
N ILE A 397 2.20 7.94 56.81
CA ILE A 397 1.35 7.73 55.63
C ILE A 397 1.48 6.26 55.23
N ASP A 398 0.34 5.57 55.07
CA ASP A 398 0.33 4.17 54.67
C ASP A 398 0.28 4.00 53.16
N CYS A 399 1.06 3.06 52.63
CA CYS A 399 0.98 2.67 51.23
C CYS A 399 -0.19 1.71 51.00
N VAL A 400 -1.20 2.14 50.24
CA VAL A 400 -2.40 1.33 49.93
C VAL A 400 -2.09 0.04 49.13
N ILE A 401 -0.92 -0.04 48.50
CA ILE A 401 -0.53 -1.22 47.70
C ILE A 401 -0.06 -2.38 48.59
N CYS A 402 0.77 -2.10 49.61
CA CYS A 402 1.31 -3.13 50.50
C CYS A 402 0.74 -3.07 51.92
N MET A 403 -0.10 -2.08 52.22
CA MET A 403 -0.70 -1.83 53.53
C MET A 403 0.33 -1.65 54.66
N THR A 404 1.45 -0.97 54.37
CA THR A 404 2.54 -0.71 55.33
C THR A 404 2.86 0.77 55.38
N THR A 405 3.30 1.25 56.54
CA THR A 405 3.73 2.64 56.78
C THR A 405 4.91 3.03 55.87
N ILE A 406 4.92 4.28 55.43
CA ILE A 406 6.02 4.88 54.67
C ILE A 406 6.87 5.69 55.66
N GLU A 407 8.09 5.24 55.92
CA GLU A 407 9.03 5.95 56.80
C GLU A 407 9.65 7.15 56.06
N LEU A 408 9.13 8.36 56.31
CA LEU A 408 9.55 9.60 55.65
C LEU A 408 10.90 10.17 56.16
N GLY A 409 11.68 9.40 56.92
CA GLY A 409 12.73 9.91 57.80
C GLY A 409 14.18 9.91 57.28
N GLN A 410 14.59 9.03 56.37
CA GLN A 410 16.04 8.82 56.13
C GLN A 410 16.51 8.60 54.68
N ARG A 411 15.62 8.26 53.73
CA ARG A 411 15.99 8.14 52.30
C ARG A 411 14.87 8.61 51.39
N SER A 412 15.10 9.69 50.65
CA SER A 412 14.13 10.30 49.73
C SER A 412 13.73 9.41 48.53
N ASN A 413 14.43 8.30 48.32
CA ASN A 413 14.27 7.44 47.14
C ASN A 413 13.29 6.28 47.34
N ASP A 414 12.81 6.06 48.57
CA ASP A 414 11.91 4.95 48.91
C ASP A 414 10.43 5.33 48.83
N CYS A 415 10.12 6.62 48.64
CA CYS A 415 8.76 7.14 48.48
C CYS A 415 8.57 7.82 47.12
N MET A 416 7.46 7.53 46.46
CA MET A 416 6.99 8.21 45.25
C MET A 416 5.67 8.91 45.50
N VAL A 417 5.52 10.10 44.90
CA VAL A 417 4.34 10.95 44.97
C VAL A 417 3.74 11.11 43.59
N THR A 418 2.46 10.81 43.48
CA THR A 418 1.71 10.99 42.23
C THR A 418 1.30 12.45 42.02
N PRO A 419 0.96 12.91 40.80
CA PRO A 419 0.48 14.29 40.56
C PRO A 419 -0.84 14.65 41.25
N CYS A 420 -1.52 13.65 41.83
CA CYS A 420 -2.72 13.83 42.65
C CYS A 420 -2.41 13.79 44.16
N ASP A 421 -1.13 13.96 44.51
CA ASP A 421 -0.58 14.01 45.87
C ASP A 421 -0.87 12.77 46.73
N HIS A 422 -1.01 11.59 46.11
CA HIS A 422 -0.99 10.31 46.82
C HIS A 422 0.42 9.71 46.91
N PHE A 423 0.72 9.10 48.05
CA PHE A 423 2.04 8.57 48.44
C PHE A 423 2.09 7.05 48.39
N PHE A 424 3.21 6.52 47.90
CA PHE A 424 3.45 5.07 47.81
C PHE A 424 4.93 4.76 48.01
N HIS A 425 5.27 3.52 48.39
CA HIS A 425 6.65 3.07 48.28
C HIS A 425 7.07 3.02 46.81
N SER A 426 8.32 3.42 46.54
CA SER A 426 8.94 3.44 45.21
C SER A 426 8.79 2.10 44.48
N GLY A 427 9.13 0.98 45.13
CA GLY A 427 8.99 -0.36 44.56
C GLY A 427 7.53 -0.85 44.42
N CYS A 428 6.59 -0.29 45.18
CA CYS A 428 5.16 -0.64 45.06
C CYS A 428 4.53 0.09 43.87
N LEU A 429 4.76 1.40 43.75
CA LEU A 429 4.22 2.19 42.64
C LEU A 429 4.84 1.78 41.30
N GLN A 430 6.15 1.47 41.27
CA GLN A 430 6.80 1.00 40.04
C GLN A 430 6.19 -0.29 39.50
N ARG A 431 6.02 -1.31 40.37
CA ARG A 431 5.34 -2.57 39.99
C ARG A 431 3.89 -2.35 39.57
N TRP A 432 3.20 -1.38 40.18
CA TRP A 432 1.84 -1.04 39.78
C TRP A 432 1.80 -0.39 38.39
N MET A 433 2.70 0.56 38.11
CA MET A 433 2.81 1.22 36.80
C MET A 433 3.17 0.25 35.66
N ASP A 434 3.86 -0.86 35.98
CA ASP A 434 4.11 -1.95 35.03
C ASP A 434 2.83 -2.71 34.64
N ILE A 435 1.73 -2.59 35.39
CA ILE A 435 0.45 -3.23 35.10
C ILE A 435 -0.56 -2.19 34.58
N LYS A 436 -0.75 -1.08 35.32
CA LYS A 436 -1.74 -0.03 35.04
C LYS A 436 -1.17 1.37 35.28
N MET A 437 -1.43 2.28 34.34
CA MET A 437 -0.99 3.69 34.40
C MET A 437 -2.02 4.61 35.07
N GLU A 438 -2.52 4.21 36.25
CA GLU A 438 -3.51 4.96 37.03
C GLU A 438 -3.13 4.97 38.52
N CYS A 439 -3.47 6.04 39.24
CA CYS A 439 -3.27 6.12 40.68
C CYS A 439 -4.09 5.03 41.41
N PRO A 440 -3.47 4.19 42.27
CA PRO A 440 -4.19 3.17 43.05
C PRO A 440 -5.32 3.72 43.92
N THR A 441 -5.18 4.97 44.40
CA THR A 441 -6.14 5.59 45.33
C THR A 441 -7.31 6.26 44.60
N CYS A 442 -7.03 7.12 43.63
CA CYS A 442 -8.06 7.96 42.98
C CYS A 442 -8.30 7.67 41.49
N ARG A 443 -7.58 6.70 40.90
CA ARG A 443 -7.68 6.28 39.49
C ARG A 443 -7.40 7.39 38.46
N ARG A 444 -6.83 8.52 38.86
CA ARG A 444 -6.34 9.53 37.90
C ARG A 444 -5.18 8.95 37.07
N PRO A 445 -5.10 9.27 35.77
CA PRO A 445 -4.02 8.78 34.92
C PRO A 445 -2.66 9.30 35.40
N LEU A 446 -1.65 8.44 35.39
CA LEU A 446 -0.29 8.81 35.77
C LEU A 446 0.53 9.16 34.52
N PRO A 447 1.35 10.24 34.56
CA PRO A 447 2.31 10.49 33.50
C PRO A 447 3.36 9.36 33.42
N PRO A 448 4.10 9.23 32.31
CA PRO A 448 5.25 8.33 32.27
C PRO A 448 6.39 8.87 33.15
N SER A 449 6.97 7.98 33.97
CA SER A 449 8.06 8.25 34.92
C SER A 449 9.44 8.12 34.32
#